data_AF-A0A969AZS2-F1
#
_entry.id   AF-A0A969AZS2-F1
#
_cell.length_a   1.000
_cell.length_b   1.000
_cell.length_c   1.000
_cell.angle_alpha   90.00
_cell.angle_beta   90.00
_cell.angle_gamma   90.00
#
_symmetry.space_group_name_H-M   'P 1'
#
loop_
_entity.id
_entity.type
_entity.pdbx_description
1 polymer ?
#
loop_
_entity_poly.entity_id
_entity_poly.type
_entity_poly.pdbx_seq_one_letter_code
_entity_poly.pdbx_strand_id
1 'polypeptide(L)'
;MLKFSIYPVLGYQPETSMMFGAIGFIVFSKSGSEQSDHFRPSNISPYFLYTLNNQMLFAIDVELYLNNDYNLQFKPRLYNYPDFFFGIGNGNEPEDEEIYTNVFQQVEGTFMKFTDEEWSLGIRFDIQHNTLRDFSENGQLISSGLPGLRGGFNVGIGPAAQYDSRDNILYPGKGAYLRSEVNFYSDALGGDFNYTLFKIDLRKYFSIKNSKIYWHSRGWAILSAGRKCLFTNCKNRWRYQAPGNCQ
;
A
#
# COMPACT_ATOMS: atom_id res chain seq x y z
N MET A 1 13.30 -19.23 15.34
CA MET A 1 13.76 -18.19 16.29
C MET A 1 12.77 -17.03 16.26
N LEU A 2 12.39 -16.45 17.41
CA LEU A 2 11.49 -15.29 17.51
C LEU A 2 12.31 -14.06 17.93
N LYS A 3 12.21 -12.97 17.17
CA LYS A 3 12.81 -11.66 17.49
C LYS A 3 11.71 -10.61 17.47
N PHE A 4 11.76 -9.68 18.41
CA PHE A 4 10.85 -8.53 18.41
C PHE A 4 11.59 -7.23 18.72
N SER A 5 11.09 -6.12 18.20
CA SER A 5 11.56 -4.77 18.50
C SER A 5 10.39 -3.79 18.42
N ILE A 6 10.43 -2.74 19.22
CA ILE A 6 9.40 -1.69 19.25
C ILE A 6 10.13 -0.35 19.28
N TYR A 7 9.69 0.57 18.44
CA TYR A 7 10.25 1.92 18.35
C TYR A 7 9.12 2.96 18.51
N PRO A 8 9.31 3.96 19.39
CA PRO A 8 8.36 5.07 19.48
C PRO A 8 8.43 5.93 18.22
N VAL A 9 7.29 6.52 17.86
CA VAL A 9 7.17 7.49 16.77
C VAL A 9 6.69 8.80 17.38
N LEU A 10 7.38 9.89 17.09
CA LEU A 10 7.00 11.25 17.45
C LEU A 10 7.15 12.13 16.22
N GLY A 11 6.20 13.03 16.00
CA GLY A 11 6.22 13.95 14.87
C GLY A 11 5.34 15.16 15.09
N TYR A 12 5.42 16.11 14.17
CA TYR A 12 4.55 17.27 14.12
C TYR A 12 4.24 17.58 12.66
N GLN A 13 2.99 17.90 12.40
CA GLN A 13 2.50 18.37 11.10
C GLN A 13 1.51 19.51 11.38
N PRO A 14 1.57 20.64 10.64
CA PRO A 14 0.63 21.75 10.85
C PRO A 14 -0.84 21.32 10.85
N GLU A 15 -1.18 20.33 10.03
CA GLU A 15 -2.53 19.83 9.79
C GLU A 15 -3.03 18.91 10.92
N THR A 16 -2.12 18.20 11.57
CA THR A 16 -2.44 17.12 12.52
C THR A 16 -1.93 17.41 13.93
N SER A 17 -1.19 18.50 14.11
CA SER A 17 -0.48 18.87 15.33
C SER A 17 0.56 17.82 15.72
N MET A 18 0.91 17.74 17.01
CA MET A 18 1.82 16.70 17.50
C MET A 18 1.22 15.32 17.30
N MET A 19 2.05 14.41 16.83
CA MET A 19 1.72 13.01 16.60
C MET A 19 2.61 12.13 17.47
N PHE A 20 2.03 11.07 18.02
CA PHE A 20 2.73 10.07 18.82
C PHE A 20 2.22 8.68 18.49
N GLY A 21 3.10 7.70 18.58
CA GLY A 21 2.79 6.36 18.15
C GLY A 21 3.91 5.37 18.41
N ALA A 22 3.77 4.19 17.83
CA ALA A 22 4.79 3.16 17.89
C ALA A 22 4.73 2.27 16.65
N ILE A 23 5.90 1.76 16.27
CA ILE A 23 6.03 0.69 15.29
C ILE A 23 6.67 -0.52 15.95
N GLY A 24 6.06 -1.68 15.76
CA GLY A 24 6.59 -2.97 16.19
C GLY A 24 7.09 -3.77 15.01
N PHE A 25 8.09 -4.62 15.24
CA PHE A 25 8.54 -5.63 14.29
C PHE A 25 8.65 -6.95 15.03
N ILE A 26 7.93 -7.97 14.57
CA ILE A 26 7.96 -9.32 15.10
C ILE A 26 8.42 -10.22 13.95
N VAL A 27 9.62 -10.77 14.04
CA VAL A 27 10.22 -11.62 13.01
C VAL A 27 10.38 -13.02 13.56
N PHE A 28 9.89 -14.02 12.85
CA PHE A 28 9.96 -15.40 13.30
C PHE A 28 10.15 -16.38 12.15
N SER A 29 10.82 -17.49 12.48
CA SER A 29 10.94 -18.66 11.63
C SER A 29 10.42 -19.89 12.35
N LYS A 30 9.72 -20.76 11.62
CA LYS A 30 9.27 -22.06 12.12
C LYS A 30 10.45 -23.03 12.08
N SER A 31 10.59 -23.88 13.09
CA SER A 31 11.63 -24.91 13.09
C SER A 31 11.33 -25.94 11.98
N GLY A 32 12.31 -26.25 11.14
CA GLY A 32 12.18 -27.22 10.04
C GLY A 32 11.77 -26.63 8.68
N SER A 33 11.44 -25.34 8.58
CA SER A 33 11.20 -24.67 7.29
C SER A 33 12.49 -24.25 6.57
N GLU A 34 13.65 -24.45 7.20
CA GLU A 34 14.99 -24.11 6.67
C GLU A 34 15.43 -25.00 5.50
N GLN A 35 14.64 -26.03 5.16
CA GLN A 35 14.92 -26.97 4.07
C GLN A 35 14.31 -26.55 2.72
N SER A 36 13.50 -25.49 2.66
CA SER A 36 12.99 -24.94 1.40
C SER A 36 13.98 -23.93 0.83
N ASP A 37 14.24 -23.99 -0.48
CA ASP A 37 15.05 -23.02 -1.22
C ASP A 37 14.44 -21.60 -1.19
N HIS A 38 13.15 -21.49 -0.84
CA HIS A 38 12.41 -20.23 -0.71
C HIS A 38 12.27 -19.75 0.74
N PHE A 39 12.98 -20.36 1.68
CA PHE A 39 12.85 -20.02 3.09
C PHE A 39 13.20 -18.55 3.35
N ARG A 40 12.23 -17.82 3.91
CA ARG A 40 12.38 -16.45 4.40
C ARG A 40 11.68 -16.33 5.76
N PRO A 41 12.23 -15.57 6.72
CA PRO A 41 11.54 -15.33 7.99
C PRO A 41 10.20 -14.63 7.75
N SER A 42 9.16 -15.10 8.43
CA SER A 42 7.87 -14.42 8.50
C SER A 42 7.98 -13.16 9.36
N ASN A 43 7.22 -12.12 9.01
CA ASN A 43 7.17 -10.89 9.78
C ASN A 43 5.74 -10.41 10.03
N ILE A 44 5.54 -9.81 11.20
CA ILE A 44 4.34 -9.05 11.57
C ILE A 44 4.82 -7.70 12.08
N SER A 45 4.37 -6.62 11.44
CA SER A 45 4.80 -5.25 11.74
C SER A 45 3.59 -4.36 12.03
N PRO A 46 3.12 -4.30 13.29
CA PRO A 46 2.06 -3.39 13.69
C PRO A 46 2.57 -1.94 13.74
N TYR A 47 1.72 -1.02 13.33
CA TYR A 47 1.97 0.42 13.30
C TYR A 47 0.75 1.16 13.85
N PHE A 48 0.99 2.05 14.81
CA PHE A 48 -0.05 2.89 15.40
C PHE A 48 0.45 4.34 15.50
N LEU A 49 -0.40 5.27 15.11
CA LEU A 49 -0.15 6.71 15.20
C LEU A 49 -1.44 7.42 15.63
N TYR A 50 -1.32 8.32 16.59
CA TYR A 50 -2.39 9.17 17.08
C TYR A 50 -1.91 10.62 17.19
N THR A 51 -2.81 11.58 17.06
CA THR A 51 -2.47 13.01 17.01
C THR A 51 -3.27 13.81 18.03
N LEU A 52 -2.79 14.99 18.41
CA LEU A 52 -3.52 15.88 19.31
C LEU A 52 -4.83 16.41 18.72
N ASN A 53 -4.98 16.37 17.38
CA ASN A 53 -6.21 16.72 16.68
C ASN A 53 -7.15 15.51 16.52
N ASN A 54 -7.02 14.47 17.34
CA ASN A 54 -7.85 13.26 17.38
C ASN A 54 -7.84 12.43 16.07
N GLN A 55 -6.76 12.46 15.30
CA GLN A 55 -6.58 11.61 14.13
C GLN A 55 -5.88 10.31 14.52
N MET A 56 -6.16 9.23 13.80
CA MET A 56 -5.63 7.90 14.11
C MET A 56 -5.33 7.10 12.86
N LEU A 57 -4.19 6.41 12.88
CA LEU A 57 -3.83 5.42 11.90
C LEU A 57 -3.38 4.16 12.64
N PHE A 58 -4.03 3.05 12.35
CA PHE A 58 -3.62 1.73 12.79
C PHE A 58 -3.45 0.83 11.56
N ALA A 59 -2.34 0.13 11.47
CA ALA A 59 -2.10 -0.85 10.42
C ALA A 59 -1.29 -2.02 10.97
N ILE A 60 -1.45 -3.20 10.36
CA ILE A 60 -0.56 -4.33 10.61
C ILE A 60 -0.08 -4.82 9.25
N ASP A 61 1.23 -4.82 9.00
CA ASP A 61 1.80 -5.49 7.83
C ASP A 61 2.12 -6.94 8.21
N VAL A 62 1.47 -7.91 7.58
CA VAL A 62 1.70 -9.34 7.83
C VAL A 62 2.27 -9.98 6.57
N GLU A 63 3.40 -10.66 6.71
CA GLU A 63 4.02 -11.46 5.66
C GLU A 63 4.43 -12.82 6.23
N LEU A 64 3.76 -13.88 5.78
CA LEU A 64 3.96 -15.24 6.24
C LEU A 64 4.49 -16.11 5.11
N TYR A 65 5.64 -16.74 5.36
CA TYR A 65 6.14 -17.83 4.53
C TYR A 65 5.65 -19.15 5.14
N LEU A 66 4.78 -19.83 4.41
CA LEU A 66 4.11 -21.05 4.82
C LEU A 66 4.87 -22.27 4.29
N ASN A 67 4.53 -23.45 4.81
CA ASN A 67 5.03 -24.71 4.26
C ASN A 67 4.53 -24.90 2.81
N ASN A 68 5.29 -25.63 1.99
CA ASN A 68 5.00 -25.91 0.56
C ASN A 68 5.09 -24.68 -0.35
N ASP A 69 6.04 -23.78 -0.06
CA ASP A 69 6.38 -22.63 -0.91
C ASP A 69 5.18 -21.70 -1.20
N TYR A 70 4.36 -21.48 -0.18
CA TYR A 70 3.31 -20.46 -0.20
C TYR A 70 3.73 -19.22 0.59
N ASN A 71 3.31 -18.07 0.10
CA ASN A 71 3.49 -16.78 0.77
C ASN A 71 2.14 -16.08 0.90
N LEU A 72 1.79 -15.68 2.12
CA LEU A 72 0.59 -14.91 2.43
C LEU A 72 1.02 -13.54 2.93
N GLN A 73 0.59 -12.50 2.23
CA GLN A 73 0.75 -11.10 2.64
C GLN A 73 -0.62 -10.49 2.84
N PHE A 74 -0.84 -9.76 3.93
CA PHE A 74 -2.05 -8.96 4.08
C PHE A 74 -1.82 -7.79 5.05
N LYS A 75 -2.62 -6.73 4.86
CA LYS A 75 -2.51 -5.47 5.56
C LYS A 75 -3.87 -4.94 5.98
N PRO A 76 -4.38 -5.28 7.17
CA PRO A 76 -5.49 -4.56 7.78
C PRO A 76 -5.08 -3.12 8.12
N ARG A 77 -5.97 -2.16 7.84
CA ARG A 77 -5.80 -0.74 8.14
C ARG A 77 -7.09 -0.14 8.69
N LEU A 78 -6.96 0.67 9.73
CA LEU A 78 -7.95 1.64 10.19
C LEU A 78 -7.33 3.02 10.05
N TYR A 79 -8.00 3.92 9.34
CA TYR A 79 -7.48 5.22 9.01
C TYR A 79 -8.56 6.28 9.27
N ASN A 80 -8.18 7.33 9.99
CA ASN A 80 -8.98 8.51 10.24
C ASN A 80 -8.03 9.71 10.24
N TYR A 81 -7.86 10.34 9.08
CA TYR A 81 -6.91 11.42 8.87
C TYR A 81 -7.44 12.42 7.84
N PRO A 82 -7.07 13.71 7.95
CA PRO A 82 -7.38 14.70 6.93
C PRO A 82 -6.63 14.39 5.65
N ASP A 83 -7.25 14.76 4.54
CA ASP A 83 -6.67 14.74 3.21
C ASP A 83 -7.05 16.03 2.47
N PHE A 84 -6.37 16.27 1.36
CA PHE A 84 -6.51 17.49 0.58
C PHE A 84 -7.12 17.18 -0.78
N PHE A 85 -8.01 18.04 -1.22
CA PHE A 85 -8.59 18.05 -2.55
C PHE A 85 -8.22 19.34 -3.25
N PHE A 86 -7.52 19.24 -4.38
CA PHE A 86 -7.01 20.40 -5.14
C PHE A 86 -7.84 20.65 -6.42
N GLY A 87 -9.11 20.22 -6.45
CA GLY A 87 -9.91 20.28 -7.67
C GLY A 87 -9.51 19.24 -8.74
N ILE A 88 -10.17 19.31 -9.89
CA ILE A 88 -9.93 18.41 -11.04
C ILE A 88 -9.29 19.20 -12.19
N GLY A 89 -8.26 18.64 -12.81
CA GLY A 89 -7.64 19.20 -14.01
C GLY A 89 -6.41 20.07 -13.72
N ASN A 90 -5.77 20.56 -14.77
CA ASN A 90 -4.47 21.25 -14.70
C ASN A 90 -4.58 22.75 -14.37
N GLY A 91 -5.79 23.26 -14.13
CA GLY A 91 -6.06 24.69 -13.97
C GLY A 91 -6.23 25.17 -12.53
N ASN A 92 -5.98 24.31 -11.54
CA ASN A 92 -6.18 24.65 -10.13
C ASN A 92 -4.88 25.16 -9.52
N GLU A 93 -4.97 26.18 -8.67
CA GLU A 93 -3.84 26.70 -7.92
C GLU A 93 -3.68 25.91 -6.60
N PRO A 94 -2.46 25.69 -6.08
CA PRO A 94 -2.26 25.02 -4.79
C PRO A 94 -3.06 25.66 -3.64
N GLU A 95 -3.35 26.95 -3.74
CA GLU A 95 -4.15 27.74 -2.80
C GLU A 95 -5.64 27.37 -2.80
N ASP A 96 -6.14 26.65 -3.81
CA ASP A 96 -7.53 26.17 -3.92
C ASP A 96 -7.79 24.88 -3.12
N GLU A 97 -6.91 24.53 -2.17
CA GLU A 97 -7.04 23.29 -1.41
C GLU A 97 -8.29 23.26 -0.52
N GLU A 98 -9.06 22.17 -0.64
CA GLU A 98 -10.15 21.84 0.26
C GLU A 98 -9.75 20.66 1.14
N ILE A 99 -9.80 20.85 2.45
CA ILE A 99 -9.53 19.79 3.42
C ILE A 99 -10.80 18.95 3.62
N TYR A 100 -10.64 17.64 3.70
CA TYR A 100 -11.68 16.70 4.08
C TYR A 100 -11.12 15.57 4.93
N THR A 101 -11.93 14.97 5.79
CA THR A 101 -11.52 13.79 6.57
C THR A 101 -11.90 12.51 5.83
N ASN A 102 -10.91 11.66 5.53
CA ASN A 102 -11.14 10.32 5.00
C ASN A 102 -11.05 9.30 6.14
N VAL A 103 -12.14 8.59 6.38
CA VAL A 103 -12.22 7.48 7.33
C VAL A 103 -12.35 6.19 6.55
N PHE A 104 -11.37 5.29 6.67
CA PHE A 104 -11.49 3.99 6.02
C PHE A 104 -11.02 2.81 6.87
N GLN A 105 -11.61 1.67 6.54
CA GLN A 105 -11.25 0.35 7.05
C GLN A 105 -10.89 -0.48 5.83
N GLN A 106 -9.72 -1.10 5.83
CA GLN A 106 -9.24 -1.85 4.68
C GLN A 106 -8.54 -3.13 5.09
N VAL A 107 -8.69 -4.16 4.28
CA VAL A 107 -7.78 -5.31 4.26
C VAL A 107 -7.41 -5.57 2.81
N GLU A 108 -6.12 -5.40 2.49
CA GLU A 108 -5.57 -5.79 1.19
C GLU A 108 -4.53 -6.90 1.39
N GLY A 109 -4.28 -7.72 0.37
CA GLY A 109 -3.29 -8.77 0.48
C GLY A 109 -3.10 -9.60 -0.78
N THR A 110 -2.11 -10.50 -0.72
CA THR A 110 -1.81 -11.49 -1.76
C THR A 110 -1.61 -12.87 -1.15
N PHE A 111 -2.08 -13.90 -1.85
CA PHE A 111 -1.75 -15.29 -1.58
C PHE A 111 -1.05 -15.88 -2.80
N MET A 112 0.24 -16.18 -2.64
CA MET A 112 1.17 -16.52 -3.72
C MET A 112 1.76 -17.92 -3.49
N LYS A 113 2.08 -18.60 -4.58
CA LYS A 113 2.86 -19.85 -4.59
C LYS A 113 4.13 -19.63 -5.41
N PHE A 114 5.29 -20.03 -4.90
CA PHE A 114 6.49 -20.11 -5.72
C PHE A 114 6.36 -21.25 -6.73
N THR A 115 6.57 -20.93 -8.00
CA THR A 115 6.48 -21.90 -9.11
C THR A 115 7.84 -22.37 -9.56
N ASP A 116 8.87 -21.55 -9.35
CA ASP A 116 10.29 -21.85 -9.52
C ASP A 116 11.12 -20.91 -8.62
N GLU A 117 12.45 -20.93 -8.75
CA GLU A 117 13.40 -20.12 -7.97
C GLU A 117 13.10 -18.60 -7.99
N GLU A 118 12.57 -18.08 -9.10
CA GLU A 118 12.44 -16.64 -9.35
C GLU A 118 10.97 -16.19 -9.41
N TRP A 119 10.04 -17.07 -9.76
CA TRP A 119 8.63 -16.76 -9.99
C TRP A 119 7.73 -17.20 -8.85
N SER A 120 6.73 -16.36 -8.58
CA SER A 120 5.57 -16.70 -7.77
C SER A 120 4.31 -16.16 -8.41
N LEU A 121 3.25 -16.98 -8.37
CA LEU A 121 1.94 -16.67 -8.95
C LEU A 121 0.85 -16.84 -7.89
N GLY A 122 -0.22 -16.08 -8.01
CA GLY A 122 -1.29 -16.15 -7.03
C GLY A 122 -2.41 -15.16 -7.26
N ILE A 123 -3.08 -14.84 -6.17
CA ILE A 123 -4.23 -13.93 -6.17
C ILE A 123 -3.96 -12.74 -5.27
N ARG A 124 -4.54 -11.60 -5.63
CA ARG A 124 -4.62 -10.40 -4.82
C ARG A 124 -6.09 -10.14 -4.46
N PHE A 125 -6.31 -9.62 -3.25
CA PHE A 125 -7.60 -9.11 -2.82
C PHE A 125 -7.47 -7.71 -2.20
N ASP A 126 -8.56 -6.95 -2.25
CA ASP A 126 -8.73 -5.64 -1.63
C ASP A 126 -10.17 -5.50 -1.15
N ILE A 127 -10.34 -5.22 0.14
CA ILE A 127 -11.65 -4.92 0.69
C ILE A 127 -11.50 -3.61 1.45
N GLN A 128 -12.22 -2.58 1.04
CA GLN A 128 -12.11 -1.25 1.62
C GLN A 128 -13.49 -0.61 1.79
N HIS A 129 -13.78 -0.12 2.99
CA HIS A 129 -14.93 0.74 3.25
C HIS A 129 -14.46 2.15 3.56
N ASN A 130 -15.01 3.15 2.88
CA ASN A 130 -14.69 4.56 3.08
C ASN A 130 -15.92 5.34 3.55
N THR A 131 -15.67 6.34 4.38
CA THR A 131 -16.59 7.41 4.75
C THR A 131 -15.83 8.73 4.71
N LEU A 132 -16.45 9.75 4.11
CA LEU A 132 -15.90 11.11 4.07
C LEU A 132 -16.63 11.98 5.07
N ARG A 133 -15.91 12.88 5.75
CA ARG A 133 -16.43 13.82 6.74
C ARG A 133 -15.71 15.16 6.65
N ASP A 134 -16.21 16.16 7.36
CA ASP A 134 -15.54 17.45 7.58
C ASP A 134 -15.09 18.19 6.30
N PHE A 135 -15.88 18.07 5.23
CA PHE A 135 -15.71 18.83 3.97
C PHE A 135 -16.75 19.94 3.87
N SER A 136 -16.50 20.93 3.02
CA SER A 136 -17.40 22.09 2.89
C SER A 136 -18.66 21.73 2.10
N GLU A 137 -19.85 22.08 2.62
CA GLU A 137 -21.13 21.84 1.94
C GLU A 137 -21.25 22.58 0.60
N ASN A 138 -20.48 23.66 0.43
CA ASN A 138 -20.38 24.42 -0.82
C ASN A 138 -18.97 24.33 -1.43
N GLY A 139 -18.20 23.33 -1.03
CA GLY A 139 -16.83 23.09 -1.49
C GLY A 139 -16.76 22.56 -2.92
N GLN A 140 -15.59 22.73 -3.53
CA GLN A 140 -15.32 22.20 -4.87
C GLN A 140 -15.46 20.67 -4.89
N LEU A 141 -15.10 20.00 -3.80
CA LEU A 141 -15.19 18.55 -3.65
C LEU A 141 -16.62 18.02 -3.88
N ILE A 142 -17.64 18.64 -3.30
CA ILE A 142 -19.03 18.20 -3.51
C ILE A 142 -19.49 18.52 -4.93
N SER A 143 -19.19 19.73 -5.42
CA SER A 143 -19.60 20.16 -6.77
C SER A 143 -19.00 19.31 -7.89
N SER A 144 -17.89 18.63 -7.62
CA SER A 144 -17.19 17.78 -8.59
C SER A 144 -17.99 16.57 -9.07
N GLY A 145 -19.01 16.13 -8.30
CA GLY A 145 -19.84 14.97 -8.65
C GLY A 145 -19.08 13.63 -8.68
N LEU A 146 -17.90 13.58 -8.07
CA LEU A 146 -17.01 12.44 -8.13
C LEU A 146 -17.60 11.15 -7.51
N PRO A 147 -17.33 9.97 -8.09
CA PRO A 147 -17.70 8.71 -7.47
C PRO A 147 -17.00 8.52 -6.12
N GLY A 148 -17.77 8.15 -5.09
CA GLY A 148 -17.26 7.91 -3.75
C GLY A 148 -17.41 9.06 -2.76
N LEU A 149 -17.97 10.21 -3.16
CA LEU A 149 -18.20 11.36 -2.27
C LEU A 149 -19.08 11.06 -1.06
N ARG A 150 -19.96 10.05 -1.17
CA ARG A 150 -20.80 9.58 -0.05
C ARG A 150 -20.15 8.43 0.72
N GLY A 151 -18.86 8.23 0.53
CA GLY A 151 -18.18 7.00 0.90
C GLY A 151 -18.52 5.85 -0.05
N GLY A 152 -18.25 4.64 0.43
CA GLY A 152 -18.67 3.42 -0.24
C GLY A 152 -17.76 2.24 0.04
N PHE A 153 -18.23 1.08 -0.37
CA PHE A 153 -17.59 -0.20 -0.17
C PHE A 153 -16.96 -0.72 -1.46
N ASN A 154 -15.71 -1.15 -1.40
CA ASN A 154 -14.94 -1.64 -2.52
C ASN A 154 -14.50 -3.05 -2.21
N VAL A 155 -14.83 -3.98 -3.10
CA VAL A 155 -14.36 -5.37 -3.03
C VAL A 155 -13.72 -5.68 -4.36
N GLY A 156 -12.45 -6.06 -4.33
CA GLY A 156 -11.66 -6.36 -5.50
C GLY A 156 -10.85 -7.63 -5.34
N ILE A 157 -10.77 -8.42 -6.42
CA ILE A 157 -9.97 -9.63 -6.48
C ILE A 157 -9.33 -9.75 -7.87
N GLY A 158 -8.18 -10.41 -7.96
CA GLY A 158 -7.63 -10.78 -9.27
C GLY A 158 -6.24 -11.40 -9.19
N PRO A 159 -5.60 -11.65 -10.34
CA PRO A 159 -4.32 -12.34 -10.40
C PRO A 159 -3.16 -11.45 -9.92
N ALA A 160 -2.16 -12.10 -9.34
CA ALA A 160 -0.88 -11.51 -8.98
C ALA A 160 0.28 -12.39 -9.48
N ALA A 161 1.34 -11.75 -9.91
CA ALA A 161 2.59 -12.39 -10.33
C ALA A 161 3.78 -11.59 -9.81
N GLN A 162 4.80 -12.30 -9.35
CA GLN A 162 6.05 -11.69 -8.92
C GLN A 162 7.23 -12.50 -9.45
N TYR A 163 8.20 -11.78 -10.01
CA TYR A 163 9.50 -12.28 -10.42
C TYR A 163 10.58 -11.59 -9.58
N ASP A 164 11.49 -12.36 -8.99
CA ASP A 164 12.53 -11.86 -8.10
C ASP A 164 13.84 -12.64 -8.25
N SER A 165 14.74 -12.13 -9.09
CA SER A 165 16.10 -12.68 -9.30
C SER A 165 17.19 -11.86 -8.59
N ARG A 166 16.81 -11.07 -7.58
CA ARG A 166 17.77 -10.29 -6.78
C ARG A 166 18.66 -11.22 -5.97
N ASP A 167 19.95 -10.90 -5.96
CA ASP A 167 20.95 -11.62 -5.17
C ASP A 167 20.79 -11.42 -3.65
N ASN A 168 20.22 -10.29 -3.24
CA ASN A 168 19.86 -10.02 -1.86
C ASN A 168 18.59 -9.16 -1.79
N ILE A 169 17.68 -9.48 -0.87
CA ILE A 169 16.39 -8.76 -0.75
C ILE A 169 16.56 -7.37 -0.13
N LEU A 170 17.49 -7.23 0.82
CA LEU A 170 17.71 -6.01 1.61
C LEU A 170 18.73 -5.07 0.96
N TYR A 171 19.82 -5.63 0.42
CA TYR A 171 20.90 -4.88 -0.23
C TYR A 171 21.24 -5.49 -1.60
N PRO A 172 20.34 -5.37 -2.60
CA PRO A 172 20.53 -6.02 -3.90
C PRO A 172 21.70 -5.38 -4.66
N GLY A 173 22.63 -6.20 -5.12
CA GLY A 173 23.76 -5.79 -5.96
C GLY A 173 23.57 -6.10 -7.45
N LYS A 174 22.77 -7.12 -7.77
CA LYS A 174 22.41 -7.52 -9.14
C LYS A 174 21.03 -8.18 -9.18
N GLY A 175 20.49 -8.33 -10.39
CA GLY A 175 19.22 -9.02 -10.62
C GLY A 175 18.06 -8.08 -10.93
N ALA A 176 16.85 -8.62 -10.96
CA ALA A 176 15.63 -7.88 -11.27
C ALA A 176 14.48 -8.24 -10.32
N TYR A 177 13.54 -7.32 -10.19
CA TYR A 177 12.29 -7.50 -9.48
C TYR A 177 11.15 -6.98 -10.34
N LEU A 178 10.11 -7.78 -10.52
CA LEU A 178 8.85 -7.38 -11.13
C LEU A 178 7.71 -7.85 -10.22
N ARG A 179 6.78 -6.97 -9.89
CA ARG A 179 5.49 -7.32 -9.30
C ARG A 179 4.38 -6.77 -10.19
N SER A 180 3.47 -7.62 -10.60
CA SER A 180 2.32 -7.29 -11.44
C SER A 180 1.04 -7.79 -10.77
N GLU A 181 0.05 -6.92 -10.64
CA GLU A 181 -1.22 -7.24 -9.99
C GLU A 181 -2.36 -6.64 -10.80
N VAL A 182 -3.41 -7.43 -11.03
CA VAL A 182 -4.65 -6.97 -11.63
C VAL A 182 -5.76 -7.22 -10.64
N ASN A 183 -6.53 -6.19 -10.32
CA ASN A 183 -7.65 -6.25 -9.38
C ASN A 183 -8.92 -5.82 -10.09
N PHE A 184 -9.92 -6.68 -10.12
CA PHE A 184 -11.25 -6.40 -10.63
C PHE A 184 -12.16 -6.05 -9.46
N TYR A 185 -12.62 -4.81 -9.40
CA TYR A 185 -13.61 -4.34 -8.44
C TYR A 185 -14.99 -4.41 -9.09
N SER A 186 -15.94 -5.01 -8.39
CA SER A 186 -17.28 -5.18 -8.94
C SER A 186 -18.38 -5.24 -7.89
N ASP A 187 -19.57 -4.78 -8.28
CA ASP A 187 -20.83 -4.98 -7.56
C ASP A 187 -21.21 -6.45 -7.39
N ALA A 188 -20.84 -7.32 -8.33
CA ALA A 188 -21.01 -8.77 -8.22
C ALA A 188 -20.23 -9.38 -7.04
N LEU A 189 -19.19 -8.69 -6.55
CA LEU A 189 -18.41 -9.06 -5.37
C LEU A 189 -18.94 -8.41 -4.08
N GLY A 190 -20.04 -7.65 -4.18
CA GLY A 190 -20.64 -6.90 -3.08
C GLY A 190 -20.10 -5.48 -2.89
N GLY A 191 -19.33 -4.94 -3.84
CA GLY A 191 -18.89 -3.54 -3.82
C GLY A 191 -19.87 -2.55 -4.46
N ASP A 192 -19.61 -1.26 -4.32
CA ASP A 192 -20.41 -0.18 -4.90
C ASP A 192 -19.85 0.32 -6.26
N PHE A 193 -18.65 -0.14 -6.64
CA PHE A 193 -17.88 0.41 -7.75
C PHE A 193 -17.36 -0.67 -8.70
N ASN A 194 -17.48 -0.41 -10.00
CA ASN A 194 -17.01 -1.28 -11.08
C ASN A 194 -15.80 -0.66 -11.79
N TYR A 195 -14.60 -1.19 -11.53
CA TYR A 195 -13.37 -0.75 -12.16
C TYR A 195 -12.27 -1.82 -12.09
N THR A 196 -11.30 -1.71 -12.97
CA THR A 196 -10.09 -2.55 -12.96
C THR A 196 -8.90 -1.70 -12.56
N LEU A 197 -8.05 -2.25 -11.70
CA LEU A 197 -6.81 -1.63 -11.25
C LEU A 197 -5.62 -2.52 -11.62
N PHE A 198 -4.69 -1.98 -12.40
CA PHE A 198 -3.43 -2.61 -12.77
C PHE A 198 -2.29 -1.96 -11.97
N LYS A 199 -1.51 -2.75 -11.24
CA LYS A 199 -0.32 -2.28 -10.50
C LYS A 199 0.91 -3.00 -11.04
N ILE A 200 1.95 -2.24 -11.36
CA ILE A 200 3.25 -2.79 -11.76
C ILE A 200 4.41 -2.08 -11.04
N ASP A 201 5.35 -2.84 -10.48
CA ASP A 201 6.61 -2.34 -9.90
C ASP A 201 7.76 -3.11 -10.54
N LEU A 202 8.67 -2.38 -11.18
CA LEU A 202 9.82 -2.88 -11.92
C LEU A 202 11.09 -2.31 -11.31
N ARG A 203 12.05 -3.18 -10.98
CA ARG A 203 13.36 -2.78 -10.46
C ARG A 203 14.46 -3.60 -11.12
N LYS A 204 15.57 -2.94 -11.47
CA LYS A 204 16.75 -3.59 -12.04
C LYS A 204 18.00 -3.10 -11.34
N TYR A 205 18.90 -4.03 -11.00
CA TYR A 205 20.14 -3.76 -10.29
C TYR A 205 21.33 -4.22 -11.13
N PHE A 206 22.35 -3.36 -11.20
CA PHE A 206 23.57 -3.57 -11.96
C PHE A 206 24.78 -3.38 -11.05
N SER A 207 25.70 -4.34 -11.09
CA SER A 207 27.01 -4.24 -10.43
C SER A 207 28.02 -3.63 -11.40
N ILE A 208 28.75 -2.61 -10.97
CA ILE A 208 29.81 -1.96 -11.75
C ILE A 208 31.17 -2.35 -11.14
N LYS A 209 31.91 -3.23 -11.83
CA LYS A 209 33.33 -3.66 -11.62
C LYS A 209 33.85 -3.64 -10.17
N ASN A 210 34.13 -4.83 -9.59
CA ASN A 210 34.97 -5.13 -8.39
C ASN A 210 34.92 -4.19 -7.16
N SER A 211 34.00 -3.25 -7.11
CA SER A 211 33.86 -2.24 -6.08
C SER A 211 32.37 -2.05 -5.84
N LYS A 212 32.02 -1.70 -4.60
CA LYS A 212 30.67 -1.69 -4.02
C LYS A 212 29.74 -0.60 -4.62
N ILE A 213 29.92 -0.25 -5.90
CA ILE A 213 29.13 0.73 -6.63
C ILE A 213 28.03 -0.03 -7.37
N TYR A 214 26.80 0.19 -6.92
CA TYR A 214 25.60 -0.42 -7.49
C TYR A 214 24.79 0.68 -8.16
N TRP A 215 24.45 0.51 -9.43
CA TRP A 215 23.44 1.33 -10.09
C TRP A 215 22.12 0.57 -10.08
N HIS A 216 21.03 1.24 -9.71
CA HIS A 216 19.71 0.65 -9.78
C HIS A 216 18.72 1.60 -10.45
N SER A 217 17.79 1.02 -11.19
CA SER A 217 16.63 1.72 -11.72
C SER A 217 15.36 1.13 -11.12
N ARG A 218 14.36 1.98 -10.89
CA ARG A 218 13.05 1.59 -10.41
C ARG A 218 11.98 2.39 -11.14
N GLY A 219 11.03 1.69 -11.72
CA GLY A 219 9.79 2.25 -12.26
C GLY A 219 8.59 1.60 -11.59
N TRP A 220 7.50 2.35 -11.43
CA TRP A 220 6.24 1.79 -10.98
C TRP A 220 5.10 2.55 -11.67
N ALA A 221 3.99 1.87 -11.90
CA ALA A 221 2.79 2.47 -12.47
C ALA A 221 1.54 1.83 -11.85
N ILE A 222 0.49 2.65 -11.73
CA ILE A 222 -0.85 2.22 -11.38
C ILE A 222 -1.79 2.78 -12.43
N LEU A 223 -2.54 1.91 -13.09
CA LEU A 223 -3.51 2.29 -14.11
C LEU A 223 -4.88 1.82 -13.66
N SER A 224 -5.91 2.65 -13.84
CA SER A 224 -7.28 2.28 -13.55
C SER A 224 -8.20 2.56 -14.72
N ALA A 225 -9.17 1.67 -14.94
CA ALA A 225 -10.20 1.82 -15.96
C ALA A 225 -11.57 1.48 -15.38
N GLY A 226 -12.57 2.34 -15.64
CA GLY A 226 -13.93 2.19 -15.12
C GLY A 226 -14.28 3.24 -14.06
N ARG A 227 -15.41 3.03 -13.37
CA ARG A 227 -15.95 3.96 -12.37
C ARG A 227 -15.29 3.71 -11.01
N LYS A 228 -14.05 4.19 -10.87
CA LYS A 228 -13.25 4.06 -9.65
C LYS A 228 -13.75 5.00 -8.55
N CYS A 229 -13.77 4.51 -7.31
CA CYS A 229 -13.89 5.37 -6.13
C CYS A 229 -12.58 6.16 -5.94
N LEU A 230 -12.63 7.49 -5.97
CA LEU A 230 -11.42 8.31 -5.90
C LEU A 230 -10.76 8.34 -4.51
N PHE A 231 -11.44 7.82 -3.50
CA PHE A 231 -10.95 7.80 -2.12
C PHE A 231 -10.36 6.43 -1.73
N THR A 232 -10.29 5.47 -2.66
CA THR A 232 -9.61 4.19 -2.49
C THR A 232 -8.25 4.16 -3.18
N ASN A 233 -7.30 3.45 -2.58
CA ASN A 233 -5.92 3.34 -3.07
C ASN A 233 -5.16 4.68 -3.24
N CYS A 234 -5.71 5.79 -2.74
CA CYS A 234 -4.97 7.04 -2.57
C CYS A 234 -4.06 6.89 -1.36
N LYS A 235 -2.75 7.06 -1.58
CA LYS A 235 -1.64 6.93 -0.61
C LYS A 235 -1.11 5.51 -0.36
N ASN A 236 -0.09 5.17 -1.14
CA ASN A 236 1.00 4.27 -0.72
C ASN A 236 2.34 4.99 -0.96
N ARG A 237 2.73 5.89 -0.06
CA ARG A 237 4.11 6.02 0.46
C ARG A 237 4.19 7.18 1.44
N TRP A 238 4.64 6.86 2.64
CA TRP A 238 5.37 7.78 3.51
C TRP A 238 6.57 8.34 2.73
N ARG A 239 6.37 9.46 2.04
CA ARG A 239 7.44 10.31 1.53
C ARG A 239 6.93 11.74 1.55
N TYR A 240 7.68 12.57 2.27
CA TYR A 240 7.93 13.96 1.90
C TYR A 240 8.02 14.08 0.38
N GLN A 241 6.92 14.44 -0.26
CA GLN A 241 6.89 14.98 -1.61
C GLN A 241 5.83 16.08 -1.58
N ALA A 242 6.29 17.27 -1.94
CA ALA A 242 5.49 18.42 -2.33
C ALA A 242 4.33 17.99 -3.26
N PRO A 243 3.23 18.76 -3.31
CA PRO A 243 1.95 18.33 -3.87
C PRO A 243 2.15 17.84 -5.30
N GLY A 244 1.87 16.55 -5.50
CA GLY A 244 2.15 15.85 -6.75
C GLY A 244 0.96 14.99 -7.14
N ASN A 245 0.02 15.63 -7.83
CA ASN A 245 -0.90 15.10 -8.84
C ASN A 245 -1.37 13.64 -8.67
N CYS A 246 -2.60 13.48 -8.20
CA CYS A 246 -3.47 12.42 -8.74
C CYS A 246 -3.89 12.86 -10.15
N GLN A 247 -3.23 12.32 -11.18
CA GLN A 247 -3.78 12.30 -12.55
C GLN A 247 -4.62 11.04 -12.75
#